data_AF-A0A833WB82-F1
#
_entry.id   AF-A0A833WB82-F1
#
_cell.length_a   1.000
_cell.length_b   1.000
_cell.length_c   1.000
_cell.angle_alpha   90.00
_cell.angle_beta   90.00
_cell.angle_gamma   90.00
#
_symmetry.space_group_name_H-M   'P 1'
#
loop_
_entity.id
_entity.type
_entity.pdbx_description
1 polymer ?
#
loop_
_entity_poly.entity_id
_entity_poly.type
_entity_poly.pdbx_seq_one_letter_code
_entity_poly.pdbx_strand_id
1 'polypeptide(L)'
;KSIRVLLPFLSLPANLIVSSILSLSVSASPSMESDLETKAKEAFIDDHFELAEQLYSQAIALNPTRAELFADRAQANLKLNNFTEAVADANKAIEMNPLLARAYLRKGSACFNLEEYQTAKAALETGASLAPEDSRFTNLLKECDQLIAKETVDIPKHSSEKTTSTNVSSESFQPVDDLSNQVTQTPAKPKYRHEFYQKPEEVVVTIFAKGIPAKNVSVDFGEQILSVSIDVPGEDVYHFQPRLFGKIIPSNCRYVVLSTKVEVRLAKAEPINWTALEFSNTNIVPQRVNASGGLIFSYCSMFWC
;
A
#
# COMPACT_ATOMS: atom_id res chain seq x y z
N LYS A 1 -55.21 -65.99 14.78
CA LYS A 1 -55.92 -65.39 13.62
C LYS A 1 -54.88 -64.75 12.71
N SER A 2 -54.51 -65.41 11.61
CA SER A 2 -53.58 -64.85 10.63
C SER A 2 -54.34 -63.98 9.64
N ILE A 3 -53.83 -62.78 9.35
CA ILE A 3 -54.18 -62.04 8.15
C ILE A 3 -52.86 -61.60 7.50
N ARG A 4 -52.48 -62.30 6.44
CA ARG A 4 -51.50 -61.81 5.47
C ARG A 4 -52.24 -60.86 4.54
N VAL A 5 -51.72 -59.66 4.30
CA VAL A 5 -52.09 -58.83 3.15
C VAL A 5 -50.84 -58.67 2.28
N LEU A 6 -50.98 -58.97 0.99
CA LEU A 6 -49.94 -58.82 -0.01
C LEU A 6 -49.70 -57.34 -0.32
N LEU A 7 -48.46 -57.00 -0.65
CA LEU A 7 -48.10 -55.75 -1.33
C LEU A 7 -48.81 -55.64 -2.69
N PRO A 8 -48.87 -54.42 -3.23
CA PRO A 8 -48.21 -54.23 -4.52
C PRO A 8 -47.07 -53.20 -4.43
N PHE A 9 -45.94 -53.55 -5.04
CA PHE A 9 -44.87 -52.60 -5.34
C PHE A 9 -45.39 -51.56 -6.34
N LEU A 10 -45.33 -50.27 -5.97
CA LEU A 10 -45.49 -49.15 -6.88
C LEU A 10 -44.15 -48.43 -7.02
N SER A 11 -43.48 -48.67 -8.14
CA SER A 11 -42.25 -48.00 -8.56
C SER A 11 -42.59 -46.61 -9.12
N LEU A 12 -42.17 -45.55 -8.44
CA LEU A 12 -42.18 -44.16 -8.89
C LEU A 12 -40.86 -43.47 -8.44
N PRO A 13 -40.43 -42.39 -9.12
CA PRO A 13 -39.01 -42.19 -9.43
C PRO A 13 -38.18 -41.55 -8.32
N ALA A 14 -36.87 -41.75 -8.41
CA ALA A 14 -35.87 -41.06 -7.61
C ALA A 14 -35.83 -39.56 -7.95
N ASN A 15 -36.46 -38.74 -7.11
CA ASN A 15 -36.13 -37.33 -6.89
C ASN A 15 -36.77 -36.82 -5.59
N LEU A 16 -36.12 -35.84 -4.95
CA LEU A 16 -36.42 -35.32 -3.61
C LEU A 16 -36.13 -36.29 -2.44
N ILE A 17 -34.85 -36.45 -2.10
CA ILE A 17 -34.47 -36.45 -0.67
C ILE A 17 -33.81 -35.12 -0.35
N VAL A 18 -34.52 -34.40 0.51
CA VAL A 18 -34.22 -33.17 1.23
C VAL A 18 -32.74 -32.95 1.53
N SER A 19 -32.27 -31.77 1.09
CA SER A 19 -31.19 -30.94 1.66
C SER A 19 -30.58 -31.43 2.98
N SER A 20 -29.39 -32.03 2.93
CA SER A 20 -28.48 -32.19 4.08
C SER A 20 -27.03 -32.37 3.62
N ILE A 21 -26.58 -31.50 2.72
CA ILE A 21 -25.15 -31.20 2.62
C ILE A 21 -24.88 -30.17 3.70
N LEU A 22 -24.13 -30.58 4.71
CA LEU A 22 -23.77 -29.78 5.88
C LEU A 22 -22.88 -28.61 5.44
N SER A 23 -23.50 -27.50 5.04
CA SER A 23 -22.82 -26.22 5.00
C SER A 23 -22.48 -25.85 6.44
N LEU A 24 -21.26 -26.17 6.88
CA LEU A 24 -20.63 -25.47 7.99
C LEU A 24 -20.42 -24.02 7.56
N SER A 25 -21.49 -23.23 7.62
CA SER A 25 -21.38 -21.84 8.00
C SER A 25 -20.82 -21.84 9.42
N VAL A 26 -19.49 -21.84 9.52
CA VAL A 26 -18.81 -21.38 10.73
C VAL A 26 -19.26 -19.96 10.92
N SER A 27 -20.30 -19.77 11.74
CA SER A 27 -20.63 -18.48 12.32
C SER A 27 -19.43 -18.14 13.21
N ALA A 28 -18.46 -17.43 12.64
CA ALA A 28 -17.24 -17.04 13.32
C ALA A 28 -17.63 -16.21 14.54
N SER A 29 -17.64 -16.87 15.71
CA SER A 29 -17.93 -16.22 16.97
C SER A 29 -16.75 -15.32 17.32
N PRO A 30 -16.97 -14.15 17.96
CA PRO A 30 -15.88 -13.29 18.43
C PRO A 30 -14.83 -14.00 19.28
N SER A 31 -15.18 -15.14 19.90
CA SER A 31 -14.25 -16.01 20.60
C SER A 31 -13.11 -16.55 19.71
N MET A 32 -13.38 -17.02 18.48
CA MET A 32 -12.31 -17.59 17.64
C MET A 32 -11.30 -16.53 17.16
N GLU A 33 -11.76 -15.29 16.96
CA GLU A 33 -10.89 -14.18 16.61
C GLU A 33 -9.99 -13.79 17.80
N SER A 34 -10.57 -13.69 19.01
CA SER A 34 -9.81 -13.48 20.25
C SER A 34 -8.84 -14.63 20.56
N ASP A 35 -9.19 -15.87 20.26
CA ASP A 35 -8.32 -17.04 20.46
C ASP A 35 -7.11 -16.99 19.50
N LEU A 36 -7.32 -16.55 18.25
CA LEU A 36 -6.25 -16.34 17.27
C LEU A 36 -5.35 -15.17 17.66
N GLU A 37 -5.92 -14.03 18.10
CA GLU A 37 -5.16 -12.89 18.62
C GLU A 37 -4.28 -13.30 19.81
N THR A 38 -4.82 -14.11 20.73
CA THR A 38 -4.08 -14.58 21.91
C THR A 38 -2.90 -15.46 21.50
N LYS A 39 -3.12 -16.45 20.62
CA LYS A 39 -2.06 -17.31 20.09
C LYS A 39 -1.02 -16.54 19.28
N ALA A 40 -1.43 -15.49 18.54
CA ALA A 40 -0.51 -14.63 17.81
C ALA A 40 0.41 -13.85 18.76
N LYS A 41 -0.11 -13.40 19.91
CA LYS A 41 0.69 -12.75 20.96
C LYS A 41 1.63 -13.71 21.66
N GLU A 42 1.19 -14.93 21.96
CA GLU A 42 2.04 -16.01 22.49
C GLU A 42 3.18 -16.33 21.51
N ALA A 43 2.86 -16.60 20.25
CA ALA A 43 3.86 -16.84 19.20
C ALA A 43 4.84 -15.66 19.04
N PHE A 44 4.38 -14.41 19.17
CA PHE A 44 5.24 -13.23 19.13
C PHE A 44 6.19 -13.14 20.35
N ILE A 45 5.72 -13.54 21.54
CA ILE A 45 6.54 -13.57 22.78
C ILE A 45 7.61 -14.66 22.69
N ASP A 46 7.28 -15.79 22.07
CA ASP A 46 8.20 -16.91 21.82
C ASP A 46 9.10 -16.70 20.57
N ASP A 47 9.21 -15.47 20.05
CA ASP A 47 9.96 -15.06 18.85
C ASP A 47 9.58 -15.81 17.54
N HIS A 48 8.45 -16.53 17.50
CA HIS A 48 7.91 -17.20 16.30
C HIS A 48 7.15 -16.22 15.39
N PHE A 49 7.85 -15.24 14.83
CA PHE A 49 7.25 -14.09 14.15
C PHE A 49 6.44 -14.44 12.88
N GLU A 50 6.84 -15.44 12.10
CA GLU A 50 6.10 -15.91 10.93
C GLU A 50 4.76 -16.54 11.33
N LEU A 51 4.73 -17.28 12.45
CA LEU A 51 3.50 -17.84 12.99
C LEU A 51 2.60 -16.74 13.57
N ALA A 52 3.18 -15.75 14.25
CA ALA A 52 2.44 -14.60 14.74
C ALA A 52 1.77 -13.82 13.59
N GLU A 53 2.51 -13.53 12.51
CA GLU A 53 1.96 -12.89 11.30
C GLU A 53 0.78 -13.68 10.73
N GLN A 54 0.94 -15.00 10.53
CA GLN A 54 -0.10 -15.86 9.98
C GLN A 54 -1.36 -15.92 10.88
N LEU A 55 -1.18 -15.94 12.20
CA LEU A 55 -2.29 -15.95 13.15
C LEU A 55 -3.03 -14.59 13.19
N TYR A 56 -2.30 -13.46 13.15
CA TYR A 56 -2.94 -12.16 12.98
C TYR A 56 -3.66 -12.03 11.63
N SER A 57 -3.08 -12.56 10.55
CA SER A 57 -3.72 -12.62 9.22
C SER A 57 -5.02 -13.41 9.24
N GLN A 58 -5.09 -14.51 9.99
CA GLN A 58 -6.33 -15.26 10.22
C GLN A 58 -7.33 -14.47 11.08
N ALA A 59 -6.89 -13.82 12.17
CA ALA A 59 -7.76 -12.99 13.02
C ALA A 59 -8.38 -11.82 12.24
N ILE A 60 -7.59 -11.13 11.42
CA ILE A 60 -8.03 -10.04 10.52
C ILE A 60 -9.05 -10.56 9.49
N ALA A 61 -8.87 -11.78 8.97
CA ALA A 61 -9.82 -12.37 8.03
C ALA A 61 -11.18 -12.70 8.68
N LEU A 62 -11.22 -12.96 9.99
CA LEU A 62 -12.47 -13.09 10.75
C LEU A 62 -13.09 -11.73 11.11
N ASN A 63 -12.27 -10.74 11.44
CA ASN A 63 -12.72 -9.41 11.85
C ASN A 63 -11.84 -8.28 11.26
N PRO A 64 -12.14 -7.79 10.05
CA PRO A 64 -11.31 -6.82 9.35
C PRO A 64 -11.47 -5.38 9.86
N THR A 65 -12.17 -5.13 10.98
CA THR A 65 -12.44 -3.77 11.51
C THR A 65 -11.64 -3.41 12.76
N ARG A 66 -10.83 -4.33 13.30
CA ARG A 66 -9.99 -4.08 14.49
C ARG A 66 -8.64 -3.50 14.14
N ALA A 67 -8.45 -2.21 14.43
CA ALA A 67 -7.19 -1.49 14.22
C ALA A 67 -6.00 -2.12 14.96
N GLU A 68 -6.22 -2.72 16.13
CA GLU A 68 -5.18 -3.34 16.95
C GLU A 68 -4.55 -4.54 16.25
N LEU A 69 -5.32 -5.36 15.53
CA LEU A 69 -4.81 -6.53 14.83
C LEU A 69 -3.84 -6.14 13.72
N PHE A 70 -4.15 -5.07 12.97
CA PHE A 70 -3.23 -4.51 11.97
C PHE A 70 -1.97 -3.94 12.63
N ALA A 71 -2.09 -3.19 13.72
CA ALA A 71 -0.93 -2.63 14.42
C ALA A 71 -0.02 -3.72 15.03
N ASP A 72 -0.59 -4.82 15.52
CA ASP A 72 0.14 -5.94 16.10
C ASP A 72 0.73 -6.84 14.98
N ARG A 73 0.05 -7.02 13.83
CA ARG A 73 0.64 -7.66 12.63
C ARG A 73 1.80 -6.84 12.03
N ALA A 74 1.68 -5.51 12.01
CA ALA A 74 2.80 -4.63 11.64
C ALA A 74 4.02 -4.85 12.54
N GLN A 75 3.82 -5.21 13.82
CA GLN A 75 4.91 -5.55 14.74
C GLN A 75 5.60 -6.86 14.38
N ALA A 76 4.84 -7.88 13.99
CA ALA A 76 5.41 -9.13 13.46
C ALA A 76 6.19 -8.87 12.17
N ASN A 77 5.62 -8.12 11.22
CA ASN A 77 6.29 -7.75 9.98
C ASN A 77 7.58 -6.94 10.19
N LEU A 78 7.64 -6.02 11.17
CA LEU A 78 8.89 -5.36 11.57
C LEU A 78 9.97 -6.35 12.02
N LYS A 79 9.61 -7.40 12.77
CA LYS A 79 10.55 -8.43 13.25
C LYS A 79 11.04 -9.34 12.13
N LEU A 80 10.23 -9.54 11.09
CA LEU A 80 10.56 -10.29 9.88
C LEU A 80 11.37 -9.46 8.85
N ASN A 81 11.62 -8.17 9.11
CA ASN A 81 12.16 -7.20 8.15
C ASN A 81 11.26 -6.94 6.92
N ASN A 82 9.98 -7.31 7.01
CA ASN A 82 8.92 -6.98 6.04
C ASN A 82 8.45 -5.53 6.29
N PHE A 83 9.37 -4.57 6.23
CA PHE A 83 9.11 -3.18 6.61
C PHE A 83 8.00 -2.54 5.77
N THR A 84 7.93 -2.92 4.49
CA THR A 84 6.92 -2.45 3.55
C THR A 84 5.49 -2.87 3.89
N GLU A 85 5.34 -4.09 4.39
CA GLU A 85 4.09 -4.69 4.86
C GLU A 85 3.72 -4.07 6.22
N ALA A 86 4.72 -3.84 7.09
CA ALA A 86 4.53 -3.13 8.34
C ALA A 86 4.04 -1.67 8.15
N VAL A 87 4.55 -0.94 7.15
CA VAL A 87 4.01 0.40 6.78
C VAL A 87 2.56 0.28 6.32
N ALA A 88 2.23 -0.70 5.49
CA ALA A 88 0.87 -0.87 4.97
C ALA A 88 -0.15 -1.19 6.08
N ASP A 89 0.21 -2.11 6.98
CA ASP A 89 -0.61 -2.47 8.14
C ASP A 89 -0.73 -1.32 9.15
N ALA A 90 0.37 -0.62 9.44
CA ALA A 90 0.34 0.53 10.33
C ALA A 90 -0.51 1.68 9.77
N ASN A 91 -0.46 1.95 8.46
CA ASN A 91 -1.36 2.90 7.82
C ASN A 91 -2.83 2.46 7.92
N LYS A 92 -3.15 1.16 7.74
CA LYS A 92 -4.52 0.66 7.88
C LYS A 92 -5.04 0.81 9.31
N ALA A 93 -4.19 0.53 10.31
CA ALA A 93 -4.50 0.75 11.71
C ALA A 93 -4.76 2.23 12.04
N ILE A 94 -3.96 3.16 11.48
CA ILE A 94 -4.16 4.61 11.64
C ILE A 94 -5.45 5.09 10.97
N GLU A 95 -5.77 4.58 9.77
CA GLU A 95 -7.02 4.90 9.05
C GLU A 95 -8.26 4.49 9.86
N MET A 96 -8.20 3.33 10.53
CA MET A 96 -9.27 2.81 11.40
C MET A 96 -9.34 3.51 12.76
N ASN A 97 -8.19 3.79 13.37
CA ASN A 97 -8.10 4.43 14.69
C ASN A 97 -6.94 5.45 14.71
N PRO A 98 -7.21 6.73 14.37
CA PRO A 98 -6.21 7.80 14.38
C PRO A 98 -5.63 8.14 15.77
N LEU A 99 -6.18 7.58 16.86
CA LEU A 99 -5.68 7.77 18.22
C LEU A 99 -4.79 6.60 18.70
N LEU A 100 -4.59 5.58 17.86
CA LEU A 100 -3.80 4.39 18.19
C LEU A 100 -2.30 4.69 18.11
N ALA A 101 -1.73 5.32 19.14
CA ALA A 101 -0.32 5.72 19.22
C ALA A 101 0.65 4.60 18.78
N ARG A 102 0.41 3.33 19.17
CA ARG A 102 1.26 2.20 18.76
C ARG A 102 1.37 2.06 17.23
N ALA A 103 0.32 2.36 16.47
CA ALA A 103 0.36 2.26 15.01
C ALA A 103 1.31 3.29 14.38
N TYR A 104 1.32 4.52 14.91
CA TYR A 104 2.33 5.53 14.54
C TYR A 104 3.75 5.08 14.87
N LEU A 105 3.96 4.42 16.02
CA LEU A 105 5.27 3.85 16.36
C LEU A 105 5.68 2.77 15.34
N ARG A 106 4.75 1.88 14.93
CA ARG A 106 5.03 0.85 13.93
C ARG A 106 5.36 1.46 12.56
N LYS A 107 4.58 2.44 12.10
CA LYS A 107 4.85 3.19 10.87
C LYS A 107 6.22 3.88 10.93
N GLY A 108 6.49 4.60 12.01
CA GLY A 108 7.75 5.30 12.24
C GLY A 108 8.96 4.35 12.20
N SER A 109 8.92 3.24 12.95
CA SER A 109 9.96 2.22 12.92
C SER A 109 10.13 1.58 11.53
N ALA A 110 9.04 1.36 10.80
CA ALA A 110 9.10 0.73 9.48
C ALA A 110 9.71 1.67 8.42
N CYS A 111 9.26 2.93 8.36
CA CYS A 111 9.86 3.96 7.51
C CYS A 111 11.34 4.20 7.87
N PHE A 112 11.71 4.16 9.15
CA PHE A 112 13.12 4.31 9.58
C PHE A 112 14.01 3.19 9.03
N ASN A 113 13.55 1.94 9.04
CA ASN A 113 14.28 0.80 8.45
C ASN A 113 14.24 0.78 6.91
N LEU A 114 13.38 1.59 6.29
CA LEU A 114 13.36 1.86 4.85
C LEU A 114 14.18 3.10 4.46
N GLU A 115 14.92 3.69 5.42
CA GLU A 115 15.68 4.94 5.26
C GLU A 115 14.81 6.17 4.90
N GLU A 116 13.49 6.07 5.05
CA GLU A 116 12.54 7.17 4.86
C GLU A 116 12.47 8.07 6.12
N TYR A 117 13.61 8.62 6.55
CA TYR A 117 13.75 9.26 7.87
C TYR A 117 12.80 10.45 8.11
N GLN A 118 12.46 11.22 7.07
CA GLN A 118 11.47 12.31 7.18
C GLN A 118 10.04 11.77 7.42
N THR A 119 9.65 10.73 6.67
CA THR A 119 8.35 10.06 6.85
C THR A 119 8.26 9.39 8.23
N ALA A 120 9.36 8.77 8.66
CA ALA A 120 9.50 8.18 9.99
C ALA A 120 9.30 9.23 11.08
N LYS A 121 10.04 10.35 11.00
CA LYS A 121 9.95 11.48 11.94
C LYS A 121 8.52 12.00 12.08
N ALA A 122 7.86 12.35 10.98
CA ALA A 122 6.50 12.90 11.01
C ALA A 122 5.47 11.93 11.64
N ALA A 123 5.60 10.62 11.37
CA ALA A 123 4.78 9.60 12.02
C ALA A 123 5.06 9.52 13.53
N LEU A 124 6.33 9.55 13.93
CA LEU A 124 6.76 9.49 15.33
C LEU A 124 6.36 10.74 16.14
N GLU A 125 6.41 11.94 15.57
CA GLU A 125 5.95 13.20 16.21
C GLU A 125 4.44 13.13 16.50
N THR A 126 3.66 12.60 15.55
CA THR A 126 2.22 12.39 15.73
C THR A 126 1.94 11.37 16.84
N GLY A 127 2.67 10.25 16.84
CA GLY A 127 2.54 9.21 17.88
C GLY A 127 2.98 9.67 19.27
N ALA A 128 4.08 10.44 19.37
CA ALA A 128 4.54 11.06 20.62
C ALA A 128 3.51 12.03 21.19
N SER A 129 2.82 12.79 20.35
CA SER A 129 1.74 13.69 20.78
C SER A 129 0.54 12.94 21.38
N LEU A 130 0.33 11.68 21.00
CA LEU A 130 -0.72 10.81 21.55
C LEU A 130 -0.27 10.04 22.81
N ALA A 131 1.04 9.79 22.96
CA ALA A 131 1.63 9.03 24.06
C ALA A 131 3.00 9.60 24.50
N PRO A 132 3.04 10.77 25.15
CA PRO A 132 4.29 11.49 25.43
C PRO A 132 5.23 10.79 26.42
N GLU A 133 4.69 9.91 27.27
CA GLU A 133 5.46 9.11 28.25
C GLU A 133 6.21 7.91 27.60
N ASP A 134 5.90 7.56 26.34
CA ASP A 134 6.52 6.43 25.65
C ASP A 134 7.86 6.84 25.03
N SER A 135 8.94 6.59 25.78
CA SER A 135 10.32 6.90 25.40
C SER A 135 10.79 6.28 24.08
N ARG A 136 10.07 5.30 23.52
CA ARG A 136 10.38 4.74 22.19
C ARG A 136 10.25 5.79 21.10
N PHE A 137 9.27 6.70 21.19
CA PHE A 137 9.13 7.79 20.22
C PHE A 137 10.31 8.76 20.30
N THR A 138 10.64 9.25 21.50
CA THR A 138 11.70 10.25 21.67
C THR A 138 13.09 9.71 21.31
N ASN A 139 13.34 8.42 21.55
CA ASN A 139 14.55 7.74 21.10
C ASN A 139 14.63 7.67 19.56
N LEU A 140 13.61 7.12 18.87
CA LEU A 140 13.64 7.04 17.40
C LEU A 140 13.62 8.42 16.74
N LEU A 141 12.95 9.43 17.30
CA LEU A 141 12.96 10.80 16.78
C LEU A 141 14.38 11.37 16.78
N LYS A 142 15.12 11.19 17.88
CA LYS A 142 16.52 11.60 17.99
C LYS A 142 17.42 10.88 16.99
N GLU A 143 17.15 9.62 16.70
CA GLU A 143 17.88 8.85 15.67
C GLU A 143 17.55 9.36 14.25
N CYS A 144 16.28 9.65 13.94
CA CYS A 144 15.87 10.29 12.69
C CYS A 144 16.59 11.62 12.48
N ASP A 145 16.58 12.50 13.49
CA ASP A 145 17.23 13.81 13.45
C ASP A 145 18.74 13.70 13.17
N GLN A 146 19.41 12.70 13.76
CA GLN A 146 20.84 12.45 13.53
C GLN A 146 21.15 11.94 12.12
N LEU A 147 20.26 11.15 11.51
CA LEU A 147 20.46 10.61 10.17
C LEU A 147 20.16 11.68 9.11
N ILE A 148 19.05 12.41 9.25
CA ILE A 148 18.72 13.60 8.43
C ILE A 148 19.85 14.63 8.47
N ALA A 149 20.45 14.86 9.64
CA ALA A 149 21.58 15.78 9.79
C ALA A 149 22.88 15.29 9.11
N LYS A 150 23.06 13.98 8.92
CA LYS A 150 24.21 13.42 8.17
C LYS A 150 23.99 13.55 6.67
N GLU A 151 22.82 13.14 6.18
CA GLU A 151 22.43 13.25 4.76
C GLU A 151 22.56 14.68 4.23
N THR A 152 22.19 15.68 5.04
CA THR A 152 22.30 17.09 4.66
C THR A 152 23.72 17.67 4.72
N VAL A 153 24.69 16.97 5.32
CA VAL A 153 26.11 17.37 5.38
C VAL A 153 26.93 16.78 4.22
N ASP A 154 26.57 15.60 3.71
CA ASP A 154 27.27 14.93 2.60
C ASP A 154 26.89 15.49 1.20
N ILE A 155 25.97 16.46 1.12
CA ILE A 155 25.65 17.19 -0.13
C ILE A 155 26.60 18.39 -0.30
N PRO A 156 27.44 18.46 -1.36
CA PRO A 156 28.32 19.59 -1.59
C PRO A 156 27.53 20.88 -1.87
N LYS A 157 27.68 21.86 -0.97
CA LYS A 157 27.06 23.19 -1.10
C LYS A 157 27.47 23.87 -2.41
N HIS A 158 26.50 24.13 -3.29
CA HIS A 158 26.65 25.15 -4.32
C HIS A 158 25.64 26.29 -4.09
N SER A 159 26.15 27.38 -3.50
CA SER A 159 25.58 28.75 -3.48
C SER A 159 24.17 29.00 -2.87
N SER A 160 23.91 30.06 -2.10
CA SER A 160 24.79 31.06 -1.46
C SER A 160 24.00 31.81 -0.37
N GLU A 161 24.72 32.44 0.56
CA GLU A 161 24.19 33.17 1.72
C GLU A 161 23.45 34.50 1.41
N LYS A 162 22.77 35.00 2.47
CA LYS A 162 22.63 36.42 2.90
C LYS A 162 21.52 37.31 2.32
N THR A 163 20.64 37.77 3.23
CA THR A 163 20.43 39.18 3.66
C THR A 163 19.39 39.17 4.80
N THR A 164 19.78 39.26 6.08
CA THR A 164 19.84 40.49 6.91
C THR A 164 18.51 41.27 7.06
N SER A 165 17.91 41.14 8.25
CA SER A 165 17.06 42.06 9.05
C SER A 165 16.41 43.32 8.45
N THR A 166 15.13 43.59 8.80
CA THR A 166 14.66 44.81 9.54
C THR A 166 13.13 44.77 9.85
N ASN A 167 12.77 45.08 11.11
CA ASN A 167 11.52 45.54 11.79
C ASN A 167 10.08 45.31 11.22
N VAL A 168 9.09 44.83 12.01
CA VAL A 168 8.12 45.55 12.91
C VAL A 168 7.36 46.71 12.21
N SER A 169 6.02 46.87 12.17
CA SER A 169 4.99 46.61 13.21
C SER A 169 3.52 46.49 12.69
N SER A 170 2.64 46.05 13.60
CA SER A 170 1.18 46.30 13.81
C SER A 170 0.56 47.62 13.26
N GLU A 171 -0.76 47.85 13.17
CA GLU A 171 -2.06 47.15 13.45
C GLU A 171 -3.21 48.03 12.86
N SER A 172 -4.41 47.48 12.59
CA SER A 172 -5.72 48.05 12.99
C SER A 172 -6.92 47.28 12.41
N PHE A 173 -8.02 47.22 13.16
CA PHE A 173 -9.22 46.42 12.90
C PHE A 173 -10.47 47.29 12.64
N GLN A 174 -11.24 46.97 11.56
CA GLN A 174 -12.72 46.81 11.49
C GLN A 174 -13.67 47.97 11.94
N PRO A 175 -15.03 47.95 11.72
CA PRO A 175 -15.91 46.82 11.35
C PRO A 175 -17.06 47.04 10.31
N VAL A 176 -17.62 45.90 9.83
CA VAL A 176 -18.97 45.58 9.26
C VAL A 176 -19.60 46.48 8.16
N ASP A 177 -20.40 46.04 7.18
CA ASP A 177 -21.31 44.88 6.93
C ASP A 177 -21.28 44.55 5.40
N ASP A 178 -21.82 43.48 4.77
CA ASP A 178 -22.40 42.16 5.12
C ASP A 178 -22.52 41.32 3.79
N LEU A 179 -23.07 40.10 3.83
CA LEU A 179 -23.60 39.26 2.75
C LEU A 179 -22.64 38.67 1.69
N SER A 180 -22.35 37.37 1.90
CA SER A 180 -22.39 36.31 0.87
C SER A 180 -21.61 36.50 -0.44
N ASN A 181 -20.39 35.95 -0.47
CA ASN A 181 -19.99 35.10 -1.60
C ASN A 181 -19.02 33.99 -1.16
N GLN A 182 -19.45 32.74 -1.26
CA GLN A 182 -18.60 31.57 -1.06
C GLN A 182 -17.58 31.48 -2.19
N VAL A 183 -16.32 31.84 -1.92
CA VAL A 183 -15.21 31.46 -2.79
C VAL A 183 -14.94 29.98 -2.58
N THR A 184 -15.65 29.15 -3.34
CA THR A 184 -15.34 27.73 -3.51
C THR A 184 -13.93 27.63 -4.08
N GLN A 185 -12.95 27.28 -3.25
CA GLN A 185 -11.63 26.90 -3.74
C GLN A 185 -11.76 25.57 -4.50
N THR A 186 -12.00 25.68 -5.80
CA THR A 186 -11.96 24.55 -6.73
C THR A 186 -10.55 23.94 -6.65
N PRO A 187 -10.39 22.61 -6.46
CA PRO A 187 -9.07 22.01 -6.48
C PRO A 187 -8.43 22.29 -7.84
N ALA A 188 -7.30 23.02 -7.82
CA ALA A 188 -6.55 23.33 -9.03
C ALA A 188 -6.15 22.02 -9.71
N LYS A 189 -6.45 21.89 -11.02
CA LYS A 189 -6.08 20.68 -11.77
C LYS A 189 -4.58 20.45 -11.63
N PRO A 190 -4.12 19.21 -11.36
CA PRO A 190 -2.70 18.93 -11.24
C PRO A 190 -1.99 19.34 -12.54
N LYS A 191 -0.96 20.18 -12.39
CA LYS A 191 -0.20 20.81 -13.47
C LYS A 191 0.37 19.80 -14.47
N TYR A 192 0.74 18.62 -13.95
CA TYR A 192 1.17 17.47 -14.72
C TYR A 192 0.23 16.29 -14.43
N ARG A 193 -0.13 15.56 -15.48
CA ARG A 193 -0.86 14.28 -15.38
C ARG A 193 0.05 13.15 -15.84
N HIS A 194 -0.16 11.95 -15.33
CA HIS A 194 0.54 10.76 -15.78
C HIS A 194 -0.45 9.69 -16.22
N GLU A 195 -0.03 8.86 -17.16
CA GLU A 195 -0.72 7.65 -17.63
C GLU A 195 0.31 6.52 -17.71
N PHE A 196 -0.12 5.27 -17.62
CA PHE A 196 0.77 4.12 -17.82
C PHE A 196 0.14 3.06 -18.70
N TYR A 197 0.97 2.30 -19.40
CA TYR A 197 0.60 1.04 -20.03
C TYR A 197 1.70 0.00 -19.78
N GLN A 198 1.44 -1.26 -20.10
CA GLN A 198 2.39 -2.34 -19.86
C GLN A 198 2.40 -3.37 -20.99
N LYS A 199 3.49 -4.15 -20.99
CA LYS A 199 3.71 -5.38 -21.73
C LYS A 199 4.09 -6.48 -20.73
N PRO A 200 4.31 -7.74 -21.14
CA PRO A 200 4.76 -8.79 -20.22
C PRO A 200 6.05 -8.42 -19.46
N GLU A 201 7.01 -7.77 -20.11
CA GLU A 201 8.36 -7.51 -19.57
C GLU A 201 8.66 -6.03 -19.26
N GLU A 202 7.88 -5.08 -19.80
CA GLU A 202 8.07 -3.63 -19.53
C GLU A 202 6.78 -2.94 -19.06
N VAL A 203 6.91 -1.95 -18.18
CA VAL A 203 5.88 -0.94 -17.89
C VAL A 203 6.36 0.39 -18.46
N VAL A 204 5.46 1.14 -19.08
CA VAL A 204 5.79 2.46 -19.64
C VAL A 204 4.90 3.51 -18.97
N VAL A 205 5.53 4.41 -18.23
CA VAL A 205 4.89 5.55 -17.55
C VAL A 205 5.13 6.80 -18.40
N THR A 206 4.08 7.56 -18.66
CA THR A 206 4.12 8.80 -19.43
C THR A 206 3.64 9.96 -18.57
N ILE A 207 4.53 10.89 -18.23
CA ILE A 207 4.18 12.12 -17.51
C ILE A 207 4.05 13.23 -18.56
N PHE A 208 2.86 13.79 -18.70
CA PHE A 208 2.58 14.85 -19.67
C PHE A 208 3.01 16.21 -19.12
N ALA A 209 4.16 16.70 -19.60
CA ALA A 209 4.78 17.94 -19.19
C ALA A 209 5.25 18.70 -20.44
N LYS A 210 4.62 19.84 -20.74
CA LYS A 210 4.93 20.63 -21.95
C LYS A 210 5.99 21.68 -21.67
N GLY A 211 6.92 21.84 -22.61
CA GLY A 211 7.94 22.91 -22.58
C GLY A 211 9.08 22.70 -21.57
N ILE A 212 9.14 21.53 -20.91
CA ILE A 212 10.18 21.23 -19.92
C ILE A 212 11.48 20.80 -20.63
N PRO A 213 12.62 21.47 -20.39
CA PRO A 213 13.90 21.05 -20.96
C PRO A 213 14.46 19.84 -20.18
N ALA A 214 15.18 18.94 -20.86
CA ALA A 214 15.69 17.70 -20.25
C ALA A 214 16.57 17.92 -19.01
N LYS A 215 17.30 19.05 -18.93
CA LYS A 215 18.15 19.41 -17.78
C LYS A 215 17.36 19.70 -16.49
N ASN A 216 16.05 19.88 -16.58
CA ASN A 216 15.13 20.19 -15.47
C ASN A 216 14.40 18.93 -14.97
N VAL A 217 14.75 17.74 -15.46
CA VAL A 217 14.09 16.46 -15.12
C VAL A 217 15.12 15.48 -14.56
N SER A 218 14.96 15.09 -13.30
CA SER A 218 15.64 13.91 -12.73
C SER A 218 14.73 12.70 -12.81
N VAL A 219 15.30 11.52 -13.06
CA VAL A 219 14.60 10.24 -13.03
C VAL A 219 15.51 9.20 -12.37
N ASP A 220 15.05 8.64 -11.27
CA ASP A 220 15.81 7.73 -10.42
C ASP A 220 15.02 6.41 -10.22
N PHE A 221 15.73 5.29 -10.21
CA PHE A 221 15.16 3.93 -10.21
C PHE A 221 15.63 3.14 -8.98
N GLY A 222 14.70 2.82 -8.08
CA GLY A 222 14.88 1.83 -7.01
C GLY A 222 14.31 0.46 -7.40
N GLU A 223 14.52 -0.58 -6.58
CA GLU A 223 13.99 -1.94 -6.90
C GLU A 223 12.47 -2.01 -7.04
N GLN A 224 11.73 -1.16 -6.34
CA GLN A 224 10.26 -1.08 -6.39
C GLN A 224 9.75 0.37 -6.39
N ILE A 225 10.60 1.33 -6.75
CA ILE A 225 10.29 2.77 -6.72
C ILE A 225 10.75 3.40 -8.03
N LEU A 226 9.89 4.23 -8.61
CA LEU A 226 10.27 5.22 -9.61
C LEU A 226 10.22 6.57 -8.92
N SER A 227 11.25 7.40 -9.02
CA SER A 227 11.18 8.82 -8.67
C SER A 227 11.39 9.67 -9.92
N VAL A 228 10.52 10.65 -10.16
CA VAL A 228 10.67 11.65 -11.20
C VAL A 228 10.46 13.03 -10.58
N SER A 229 11.47 13.89 -10.73
CA SER A 229 11.42 15.27 -10.24
C SER A 229 11.52 16.24 -11.42
N ILE A 230 10.62 17.21 -11.48
CA ILE A 230 10.62 18.30 -12.47
C ILE A 230 10.77 19.63 -11.74
N ASP A 231 11.97 20.22 -11.82
CA ASP A 231 12.32 21.51 -11.24
C ASP A 231 12.27 22.58 -12.34
N VAL A 232 11.35 23.55 -12.25
CA VAL A 232 11.28 24.68 -13.18
C VAL A 232 11.55 25.97 -12.40
N PRO A 233 12.58 26.76 -12.79
CA PRO A 233 12.88 28.02 -12.11
C PRO A 233 11.66 28.95 -12.01
N GLY A 234 11.22 29.22 -10.78
CA GLY A 234 10.05 30.06 -10.49
C GLY A 234 8.74 29.30 -10.27
N GLU A 235 8.75 27.97 -10.25
CA GLU A 235 7.59 27.12 -9.95
C GLU A 235 7.95 26.05 -8.90
N ASP A 236 6.96 25.52 -8.16
CA ASP A 236 7.21 24.44 -7.21
C ASP A 236 7.70 23.16 -7.90
N VAL A 237 8.70 22.51 -7.31
CA VAL A 237 9.29 21.26 -7.83
C VAL A 237 8.26 20.14 -7.77
N TYR A 238 7.87 19.64 -8.94
CA TYR A 238 6.95 18.51 -9.03
C TYR A 238 7.69 17.21 -8.76
N HIS A 239 7.21 16.46 -7.78
CA HIS A 239 7.72 15.14 -7.42
C HIS A 239 6.65 14.08 -7.74
N PHE A 240 7.07 13.03 -8.45
CA PHE A 240 6.27 11.85 -8.74
C PHE A 240 7.05 10.61 -8.32
N GLN A 241 6.72 10.08 -7.14
CA GLN A 241 7.44 8.95 -6.54
C GLN A 241 6.49 7.78 -6.18
N PRO A 242 5.87 7.12 -7.18
CA PRO A 242 5.02 5.97 -6.93
C PRO A 242 5.83 4.77 -6.38
N ARG A 243 5.29 4.11 -5.35
CA ARG A 243 5.70 2.75 -5.02
C ARG A 243 5.05 1.79 -6.01
N LEU A 244 5.89 1.14 -6.81
CA LEU A 244 5.46 0.34 -7.97
C LEU A 244 4.79 -0.97 -7.55
N PHE A 245 3.80 -1.42 -8.31
CA PHE A 245 3.08 -2.67 -8.04
C PHE A 245 4.00 -3.90 -7.92
N GLY A 246 5.02 -3.99 -8.78
CA GLY A 246 6.00 -5.07 -8.77
C GLY A 246 7.44 -4.56 -8.81
N LYS A 247 8.40 -5.45 -8.52
CA LYS A 247 9.82 -5.15 -8.63
C LYS A 247 10.24 -4.86 -10.08
N ILE A 248 11.23 -4.00 -10.24
CA ILE A 248 11.86 -3.62 -11.50
C ILE A 248 13.36 -3.95 -11.49
N ILE A 249 14.00 -3.90 -12.65
CA ILE A 249 15.45 -4.07 -12.81
C ILE A 249 16.05 -2.70 -13.15
N PRO A 250 16.58 -1.93 -12.18
CA PRO A 250 16.98 -0.53 -12.40
C PRO A 250 17.97 -0.33 -13.56
N SER A 251 18.91 -1.25 -13.75
CA SER A 251 19.91 -1.22 -14.82
C SER A 251 19.34 -1.37 -16.24
N ASN A 252 18.11 -1.91 -16.38
CA ASN A 252 17.41 -2.07 -17.66
C ASN A 252 16.30 -1.00 -17.86
N CYS A 253 16.08 -0.15 -16.87
CA CYS A 253 15.16 0.97 -16.96
C CYS A 253 15.79 2.11 -17.78
N ARG A 254 14.95 2.89 -18.47
CA ARG A 254 15.40 4.02 -19.31
C ARG A 254 14.31 5.07 -19.42
N TYR A 255 14.67 6.32 -19.65
CA TYR A 255 13.71 7.40 -19.88
C TYR A 255 14.11 8.30 -21.04
N VAL A 256 13.13 9.03 -21.58
CA VAL A 256 13.31 10.02 -22.64
C VAL A 256 12.46 11.25 -22.30
N VAL A 257 13.10 12.42 -22.25
CA VAL A 257 12.40 13.70 -22.11
C VAL A 257 12.11 14.28 -23.50
N LEU A 258 10.83 14.52 -23.78
CA LEU A 258 10.33 15.14 -25.01
C LEU A 258 9.68 16.48 -24.67
N SER A 259 9.48 17.34 -25.68
CA SER A 259 8.89 18.68 -25.52
C SER A 259 7.45 18.70 -24.97
N THR A 260 6.78 17.55 -24.91
CA THR A 260 5.38 17.39 -24.45
C THR A 260 5.19 16.37 -23.33
N LYS A 261 6.21 15.56 -23.01
CA LYS A 261 6.12 14.46 -22.03
C LYS A 261 7.50 13.91 -21.64
N VAL A 262 7.56 13.31 -20.46
CA VAL A 262 8.63 12.37 -20.07
C VAL A 262 8.07 10.95 -20.27
N GLU A 263 8.74 10.14 -21.08
CA GLU A 263 8.46 8.70 -21.18
C GLU A 263 9.49 7.93 -20.36
N VAL A 264 9.02 7.19 -19.36
CA VAL A 264 9.83 6.29 -18.54
C VAL A 264 9.46 4.85 -18.88
N ARG A 265 10.46 4.01 -19.15
CA ARG A 265 10.30 2.57 -19.40
C ARG A 265 10.99 1.78 -18.31
N LEU A 266 10.19 1.06 -17.55
CA LEU A 266 10.59 0.23 -16.43
C LEU A 266 10.67 -1.22 -16.91
N ALA A 267 11.82 -1.86 -16.73
CA ALA A 267 11.97 -3.30 -16.96
C ALA A 267 11.45 -4.05 -15.73
N LYS A 268 10.45 -4.93 -15.89
CA LYS A 268 9.92 -5.73 -14.78
C LYS A 268 10.93 -6.80 -14.36
N ALA A 269 11.02 -7.08 -13.06
CA ALA A 269 11.82 -8.20 -12.55
C ALA A 269 11.13 -9.55 -12.82
N GLU A 270 9.79 -9.56 -12.85
CA GLU A 270 8.97 -10.75 -13.11
C GLU A 270 7.92 -10.46 -14.20
N PRO A 271 7.56 -11.44 -15.05
CA PRO A 271 6.59 -11.26 -16.14
C PRO A 271 5.12 -11.27 -15.66
N ILE A 272 4.83 -10.50 -14.61
CA ILE A 272 3.50 -10.37 -13.99
C ILE A 272 2.69 -9.23 -14.61
N ASN A 273 1.37 -9.36 -14.65
CA ASN A 273 0.46 -8.29 -15.06
C ASN A 273 0.16 -7.38 -13.86
N TRP A 274 0.43 -6.08 -14.00
CA TRP A 274 0.23 -5.08 -12.96
C TRP A 274 -1.19 -4.52 -13.04
N THR A 275 -2.02 -4.74 -12.00
CA THR A 275 -3.42 -4.26 -12.01
C THR A 275 -3.52 -2.74 -11.80
N ALA A 276 -2.48 -2.12 -11.23
CA ALA A 276 -2.29 -0.69 -11.09
C ALA A 276 -0.80 -0.36 -11.28
N LEU A 277 -0.45 0.93 -11.49
CA LEU A 277 0.95 1.36 -11.48
C LEU A 277 1.52 1.34 -10.06
N GLU A 278 0.73 1.89 -9.13
CA GLU A 278 1.02 1.97 -7.71
C GLU A 278 0.55 0.71 -6.98
N PHE A 279 1.25 0.34 -5.91
CA PHE A 279 0.80 -0.71 -5.01
C PHE A 279 -0.37 -0.21 -4.15
N SER A 280 -1.60 -0.52 -4.57
CA SER A 280 -2.82 -0.28 -3.77
C SER A 280 -3.33 -1.58 -3.15
N ASN A 281 -3.57 -1.57 -1.83
CA ASN A 281 -4.10 -2.73 -1.07
C ASN A 281 -5.58 -3.06 -1.40
N THR A 282 -6.13 -2.51 -2.48
CA THR A 282 -7.51 -2.66 -2.93
C THR A 282 -7.59 -3.44 -4.25
N ASN A 283 -7.22 -4.74 -4.21
CA ASN A 283 -7.91 -5.85 -4.89
C ASN A 283 -7.11 -7.16 -4.79
N ILE A 284 -7.57 -8.10 -3.95
CA ILE A 284 -7.07 -9.48 -3.94
C ILE A 284 -7.79 -10.27 -5.05
N VAL A 285 -7.20 -10.38 -6.25
CA VAL A 285 -7.31 -11.58 -7.12
C VAL A 285 -6.08 -11.67 -8.05
N PRO A 286 -5.07 -12.50 -7.76
CA PRO A 286 -4.11 -12.96 -8.76
C PRO A 286 -4.68 -14.18 -9.50
N GLN A 287 -5.39 -13.95 -10.60
CA GLN A 287 -5.85 -15.05 -11.45
C GLN A 287 -4.67 -15.57 -12.29
N ARG A 288 -4.15 -16.76 -11.93
CA ARG A 288 -3.08 -17.41 -12.71
C ARG A 288 -3.57 -17.69 -14.13
N VAL A 289 -2.86 -17.18 -15.13
CA VAL A 289 -3.03 -17.60 -16.52
C VAL A 289 -2.45 -18.99 -16.67
N ASN A 290 -3.30 -20.02 -16.64
CA ASN A 290 -2.90 -21.38 -17.00
C ASN A 290 -2.65 -21.44 -18.52
N ALA A 291 -1.39 -21.30 -18.91
CA ALA A 291 -0.93 -21.62 -20.26
C ALA A 291 -0.87 -23.16 -20.43
N SER A 292 -2.01 -23.79 -20.69
CA SER A 292 -2.07 -25.19 -21.15
C SER A 292 -2.54 -25.24 -22.60
N GLY A 293 -1.61 -24.95 -23.52
CA GLY A 293 -1.80 -25.17 -24.95
C GLY A 293 -1.84 -26.67 -25.26
N GLY A 294 -3.03 -27.27 -25.20
CA GLY A 294 -3.29 -28.66 -25.57
C GLY A 294 -4.18 -28.73 -26.79
N LEU A 295 -3.64 -29.22 -27.91
CA LEU A 295 -4.33 -29.32 -29.20
C LEU A 295 -5.52 -30.29 -29.12
N ILE A 296 -6.74 -29.77 -29.08
CA ILE A 296 -7.95 -30.57 -29.38
C ILE A 296 -8.09 -30.63 -30.90
N PHE A 297 -7.55 -31.68 -31.51
CA PHE A 297 -7.85 -32.01 -32.90
C PHE A 297 -9.33 -32.39 -33.00
N SER A 298 -10.07 -31.63 -33.81
CA SER A 298 -11.42 -31.99 -34.23
C SER A 298 -11.37 -33.26 -35.08
N TYR A 299 -11.88 -34.36 -34.54
CA TYR A 299 -12.18 -35.57 -35.31
C TYR A 299 -13.69 -35.64 -35.58
N CYS A 300 -14.04 -35.44 -36.84
CA CYS A 300 -15.37 -35.68 -37.38
C CYS A 300 -15.23 -36.58 -38.62
N SER A 301 -16.05 -37.62 -38.71
CA SER A 301 -15.94 -38.76 -39.66
C SER A 301 -14.73 -39.68 -39.37
N MET A 302 -14.79 -41.00 -39.63
CA MET A 302 -15.77 -41.76 -40.42
C MET A 302 -15.96 -43.20 -39.86
N PHE A 303 -17.13 -43.78 -40.04
CA PHE A 303 -17.39 -45.22 -39.85
C PHE A 303 -16.57 -46.06 -40.86
N TRP A 304 -15.93 -47.17 -40.44
CA TRP A 304 -16.09 -48.49 -41.10
C TRP A 304 -15.40 -49.66 -40.37
N CYS A 305 -15.92 -50.87 -40.64
CA CYS A 305 -15.51 -52.21 -40.21
C CYS A 305 -15.59 -52.54 -38.71
#